data_AF-A0ABD7VT18-F1
#
_entry.id   AF-A0ABD7VT18-F1
#
_cell.length_a   1.000
_cell.length_b   1.000
_cell.length_c   1.000
_cell.angle_alpha   90.00
_cell.angle_beta   90.00
_cell.angle_gamma   90.00
#
_symmetry.space_group_name_H-M   'P 1'
#
loop_
_entity.id
_entity.type
_entity.pdbx_description
1 polymer ?
#
loop_
_entity_poly.entity_id
_entity_poly.type
_entity_poly.pdbx_seq_one_letter_code
_entity_poly.pdbx_strand_id
1 'polypeptide(L)'
;VLIDRRITYTRKRCALVHELVHWRHGDDTGNGCNGGKLEQRCRRETAILLIDPAEYALAERMYDSNPYQIAAELNVTVQVIEDYKNWLHDSVAA
;
A
#
# COMPACT_ATOMS: atom_id res chain seq x y z
N VAL A 1 7.31 -14.97 -6.68
CA VAL A 1 6.83 -13.64 -7.13
C VAL A 1 6.55 -13.69 -8.63
N LEU A 2 5.29 -13.54 -9.03
CA LEU A 2 4.87 -13.39 -10.42
C LEU A 2 4.35 -11.95 -10.61
N ILE A 3 5.01 -11.16 -11.45
CA ILE A 3 4.56 -9.80 -11.77
C ILE A 3 4.18 -9.77 -13.25
N ASP A 4 2.94 -9.38 -13.55
CA ASP A 4 2.50 -9.22 -14.94
C ASP A 4 3.36 -8.15 -15.65
N ARG A 5 3.83 -8.47 -16.85
CA ARG A 5 4.78 -7.63 -17.58
C ARG A 5 4.10 -6.44 -18.29
N ARG A 6 2.78 -6.45 -18.43
CA ARG A 6 1.98 -5.44 -19.13
C ARG A 6 1.48 -4.32 -18.22
N ILE A 7 1.60 -4.45 -16.90
CA ILE A 7 1.20 -3.39 -15.95
C ILE A 7 2.24 -2.26 -15.89
N THR A 8 1.79 -1.06 -15.51
CA THR A 8 2.64 0.13 -15.36
C THR A 8 3.75 -0.11 -14.34
N TYR A 9 4.87 0.61 -14.49
CA TYR A 9 6.00 0.52 -13.55
C TYR A 9 5.58 0.73 -12.10
N THR A 10 4.72 1.73 -11.85
CA THR A 10 4.08 2.00 -10.56
C THR A 10 3.42 0.76 -9.95
N ARG A 11 2.56 0.07 -10.73
CA ARG A 11 1.87 -1.13 -10.27
C ARG A 11 2.84 -2.28 -10.02
N LYS A 12 3.89 -2.44 -10.84
CA LYS A 12 4.94 -3.44 -10.61
C LYS A 12 5.68 -3.19 -9.30
N ARG A 13 6.06 -1.94 -9.03
CA ARG A 13 6.76 -1.55 -7.80
C ARG A 13 5.91 -1.83 -6.57
N CYS A 14 4.64 -1.40 -6.58
CA CYS A 14 3.73 -1.64 -5.46
C CYS A 14 3.49 -3.15 -5.24
N ALA A 15 3.22 -3.91 -6.31
CA ALA A 15 3.01 -5.35 -6.22
C ALA A 15 4.28 -6.09 -5.75
N LEU A 16 5.46 -5.71 -6.22
CA LEU A 16 6.71 -6.32 -5.80
C LEU A 16 6.95 -6.14 -4.29
N VAL A 17 6.75 -4.92 -3.78
CA VAL A 17 6.91 -4.68 -2.33
C VAL A 17 5.87 -5.45 -1.53
N HIS A 18 4.63 -5.53 -2.00
CA HIS A 18 3.59 -6.36 -1.38
C HIS A 18 4.00 -7.83 -1.25
N GLU A 19 4.49 -8.42 -2.35
CA GLU A 19 4.95 -9.81 -2.35
C GLU A 19 6.19 -10.02 -1.45
N LEU A 20 7.08 -9.02 -1.37
CA LEU A 20 8.24 -9.07 -0.47
C LEU A 20 7.83 -9.02 1.01
N VAL A 21 6.78 -8.26 1.35
CA VAL A 21 6.21 -8.24 2.71
C VAL A 21 5.61 -9.60 3.05
N HIS A 22 4.83 -10.20 2.14
CA HIS A 22 4.34 -11.57 2.33
C HIS A 22 5.48 -12.57 2.58
N TRP A 23 6.53 -12.51 1.77
CA TRP A 23 7.70 -13.37 1.92
C TRP A 23 8.41 -13.15 3.26
N ARG A 24 8.59 -11.89 3.69
CA ARG A 24 9.24 -11.53 4.95
C ARG A 24 8.57 -12.16 6.17
N HIS A 25 7.25 -12.30 6.13
CA HIS A 25 6.47 -12.86 7.23
C HIS A 25 6.17 -14.35 7.10
N GLY A 26 6.58 -14.98 5.99
CA GLY A 26 6.24 -16.37 5.70
C GLY A 26 4.74 -16.59 5.52
N ASP A 27 4.02 -15.59 5.00
CA ASP A 27 2.59 -15.69 4.77
C ASP A 27 2.30 -16.75 3.70
N ASP A 28 1.59 -17.80 4.08
CA ASP A 28 0.95 -18.70 3.13
C ASP A 28 -0.40 -18.09 2.74
N THR A 29 -0.45 -17.45 1.57
CA THR A 29 -1.68 -16.86 1.01
C THR A 29 -2.64 -17.92 0.45
N GLY A 30 -2.34 -19.21 0.66
CA GLY A 30 -2.98 -20.33 -0.02
C GLY A 30 -4.30 -20.83 0.56
N ASN A 31 -4.66 -20.58 1.84
CA ASN A 31 -5.93 -21.12 2.36
C ASN A 31 -6.43 -20.53 3.70
N GLY A 32 -7.71 -20.17 3.78
CA GLY A 32 -8.49 -20.03 5.03
C GLY A 32 -8.81 -18.60 5.51
N CYS A 33 -9.57 -18.47 6.61
CA CYS A 33 -10.01 -17.16 7.15
C CYS A 33 -8.86 -16.26 7.62
N ASN A 34 -7.70 -16.85 7.92
CA ASN A 34 -6.48 -16.12 8.25
C ASN A 34 -5.93 -15.35 7.05
N GLY A 35 -6.19 -15.79 5.81
CA GLY A 35 -5.70 -15.13 4.59
C GLY A 35 -6.10 -13.65 4.51
N GLY A 36 -7.33 -13.31 4.89
CA GLY A 36 -7.79 -11.91 4.90
C GLY A 36 -7.06 -11.02 5.90
N LYS A 37 -6.74 -11.54 7.10
CA LYS A 37 -5.97 -10.80 8.12
C LYS A 37 -4.51 -10.63 7.71
N LEU A 38 -3.91 -11.68 7.12
CA LEU A 38 -2.54 -11.65 6.61
C LEU A 38 -2.42 -10.66 5.45
N GLU A 39 -3.36 -10.69 4.51
CA GLU A 39 -3.44 -9.70 3.42
C GLU A 39 -3.62 -8.28 3.95
N GLN A 40 -4.48 -8.05 4.93
CA GLN A 40 -4.67 -6.71 5.50
C GLN A 40 -3.38 -6.20 6.18
N ARG A 41 -2.68 -7.04 6.95
CA ARG A 41 -1.37 -6.69 7.52
C ARG A 41 -0.37 -6.37 6.41
N CYS A 42 -0.32 -7.21 5.38
CA CYS A 42 0.60 -7.05 4.25
C CYS A 42 0.35 -5.74 3.51
N ARG A 43 -0.91 -5.43 3.18
CA ARG A 43 -1.31 -4.16 2.54
C ARG A 43 -0.91 -2.95 3.39
N ARG A 44 -1.18 -2.99 4.69
CA ARG A 44 -0.80 -1.93 5.63
C ARG A 44 0.72 -1.71 5.65
N GLU A 45 1.52 -2.76 5.86
CA GLU A 45 2.98 -2.62 5.90
C GLU A 45 3.56 -2.19 4.55
N THR A 46 3.01 -2.69 3.44
CA THR A 46 3.37 -2.23 2.09
C THR A 46 3.17 -0.72 1.94
N ALA A 47 2.04 -0.20 2.44
CA ALA A 47 1.74 1.22 2.34
C ALA A 47 2.70 2.07 3.18
N ILE A 48 2.98 1.65 4.42
CA ILE A 48 3.95 2.31 5.31
C ILE A 48 5.36 2.31 4.72
N LEU A 49 5.77 1.25 4.02
CA LEU A 49 7.09 1.16 3.38
C LEU A 49 7.21 2.03 2.12
N LEU A 50 6.12 2.23 1.39
CA LEU A 50 6.13 2.93 0.10
C LEU A 50 5.89 4.44 0.21
N ILE A 51 5.22 4.89 1.27
CA ILE A 51 4.81 6.28 1.44
C ILE A 51 5.73 6.96 2.45
N ASP A 52 6.34 8.06 2.01
CA ASP A 52 6.98 9.01 2.93
C ASP A 52 5.90 9.89 3.59
N PRO A 53 5.87 10.00 4.94
CA PRO A 53 4.84 10.77 5.63
C PRO A 53 4.84 12.28 5.32
N ALA A 54 6.02 12.87 5.07
CA ALA A 54 6.13 14.30 4.79
C ALA A 54 5.65 14.62 3.37
N GLU A 55 6.03 13.79 2.39
CA GLU A 55 5.54 13.91 1.01
C GLU A 55 4.03 13.66 0.93
N TYR A 56 3.50 12.71 1.71
CA TYR A 56 2.07 12.48 1.80
C TYR A 56 1.31 13.68 2.37
N ALA A 57 1.78 14.25 3.48
CA ALA A 57 1.15 15.41 4.10
C ALA A 57 1.19 16.65 3.20
N LEU A 58 2.24 16.81 2.39
CA LEU A 58 2.32 17.85 1.37
C LEU A 58 1.31 17.60 0.25
N ALA A 59 1.28 16.40 -0.31
CA ALA A 59 0.37 16.02 -1.38
C ALA A 59 -1.11 16.13 -0.97
N GLU A 60 -1.47 15.76 0.26
CA GLU A 60 -2.83 15.92 0.79
C GLU A 60 -3.30 17.38 0.75
N ARG A 61 -2.42 18.33 1.11
CA ARG A 61 -2.72 19.76 1.09
C ARG A 61 -2.80 20.32 -0.32
N MET A 62 -1.94 19.84 -1.23
CA MET A 62 -1.90 20.31 -2.62
C MET A 62 -3.10 19.86 -3.44
N TYR A 63 -3.61 18.66 -3.17
CA TYR A 63 -4.63 18.00 -3.98
C TYR A 63 -5.99 17.86 -3.27
N ASP A 64 -6.23 18.62 -2.20
CA ASP A 64 -7.48 18.61 -1.42
C ASP A 64 -7.93 17.18 -1.04
N SER A 65 -6.98 16.37 -0.57
CA SER A 65 -7.18 14.96 -0.21
C SER A 65 -7.68 14.04 -1.35
N ASN A 66 -7.53 14.42 -2.63
CA ASN A 66 -7.91 13.59 -3.76
C ASN A 66 -6.95 12.39 -3.94
N PRO A 67 -7.40 11.14 -3.72
CA PRO A 67 -6.51 9.98 -3.68
C PRO A 67 -5.88 9.63 -5.04
N TYR A 68 -6.52 9.99 -6.15
CA TYR A 68 -5.97 9.71 -7.48
C TYR A 68 -4.79 10.62 -7.82
N GLN A 69 -4.90 11.90 -7.45
CA GLN A 69 -3.83 12.88 -7.67
C GLN A 69 -2.66 12.64 -6.73
N ILE A 70 -2.94 12.32 -5.46
CA ILE A 70 -1.91 11.95 -4.48
C ILE A 70 -1.18 10.67 -4.91
N ALA A 71 -1.91 9.65 -5.38
CA ALA A 71 -1.29 8.42 -5.87
C ALA A 71 -0.37 8.68 -7.08
N ALA A 72 -0.79 9.56 -7.99
CA ALA A 72 0.02 9.96 -9.13
C ALA A 72 1.30 10.69 -8.70
N GLU A 73 1.18 11.66 -7.78
CA GLU A 73 2.31 12.42 -7.21
C GLU A 73 3.33 11.50 -6.54
N LEU A 74 2.88 10.61 -5.66
CA LEU A 74 3.73 9.71 -4.89
C LEU A 74 4.18 8.48 -5.69
N ASN A 75 3.77 8.38 -6.96
CA ASN A 75 4.04 7.26 -7.86
C ASN A 75 3.67 5.90 -7.26
N VAL A 76 2.54 5.83 -6.54
CA VAL A 76 1.96 4.60 -5.96
C VAL A 76 0.59 4.33 -6.54
N THR A 77 -0.01 3.20 -6.21
CA THR A 77 -1.40 2.92 -6.58
C THR A 77 -2.38 3.59 -5.62
N VAL A 78 -3.60 3.87 -6.09
CA VAL A 78 -4.69 4.39 -5.24
C VAL A 78 -4.97 3.46 -4.05
N GLN A 79 -4.86 2.14 -4.26
CA GLN A 79 -5.01 1.15 -3.20
C GLN A 79 -4.02 1.40 -2.05
N VAL A 80 -2.75 1.66 -2.37
CA VAL A 80 -1.70 1.95 -1.37
C VAL A 80 -2.01 3.24 -0.60
N ILE A 81 -2.56 4.27 -1.25
CA ILE A 81 -3.01 5.50 -0.57
C ILE A 81 -4.15 5.22 0.41
N GLU A 82 -5.16 4.46 -0.02
CA GLU A 82 -6.31 4.14 0.83
C GLU A 82 -5.90 3.26 2.03
N ASP A 83 -5.01 2.28 1.83
CA ASP A 83 -4.47 1.46 2.91
C ASP A 83 -3.65 2.30 3.92
N TYR A 84 -2.90 3.31 3.46
CA TYR A 84 -2.19 4.23 4.32
C TYR A 84 -3.11 5.13 5.13
N LYS A 85 -4.16 5.68 4.51
CA LYS A 85 -5.19 6.49 5.19
C LYS A 85 -5.90 5.69 6.28
N ASN A 86 -6.27 4.44 5.98
CA ASN A 86 -6.87 3.55 6.97
C ASN A 86 -5.92 3.31 8.15
N TRP A 87 -4.64 3.10 7.88
CA TRP A 87 -3.63 2.97 8.94
C TRP A 87 -3.48 4.25 9.78
N LEU A 88 -3.47 5.44 9.17
CA LEU A 88 -3.42 6.70 9.91
C LEU A 88 -4.65 6.86 10.81
N HIS A 89 -5.84 6.59 10.29
CA HIS A 89 -7.08 6.63 11.08
C HIS A 89 -7.03 5.64 12.26
N ASP A 90 -6.64 4.39 12.01
CA ASP A 90 -6.48 3.36 13.05
C ASP A 90 -5.43 3.77 14.11
N SER A 91 -4.33 4.38 13.69
CA SER A 91 -3.20 4.74 14.57
C SER A 91 -3.49 5.98 15.42
N VAL A 92 -4.35 6.88 14.94
CA VAL A 92 -4.83 8.03 15.71
C VAL A 92 -5.94 7.63 16.70
N ALA A 93 -6.70 6.58 16.38
CA ALA A 93 -7.77 6.08 17.24
C ALA A 93 -7.31 5.10 18.33
N ALA A 94 -6.05 4.67 18.31
CA ALA A 94 -5.43 3.74 19.27
C ALA A 94 -4.70 4.46 20.41
#